data_AF-A0A6A3HFD9-F1
#
_entry.id   AF-A0A6A3HFD9-F1
#
_cell.length_a   1.000
_cell.length_b   1.000
_cell.length_c   1.000
_cell.angle_alpha   90.00
_cell.angle_beta   90.00
_cell.angle_gamma   90.00
#
_symmetry.space_group_name_H-M   'P 1'
#
loop_
_entity.id
_entity.type
_entity.pdbx_description
1 polymer ?
#
loop_
_entity_poly.entity_id
_entity_poly.type
_entity_poly.pdbx_seq_one_letter_code
_entity_poly.pdbx_strand_id
1 'polypeptide(L)'
;MSSTEVHQQNSAISHSREPGLTLELSPVLYTAAWVFIVLFHAACGTFLICVAMAYWCLTMDSMPFFVSMWSLKGTENYRFYGVMFGIVGAMHGVRVLNIIVMSIQSTTYITVGNERDTDSIVELDVRSFAQIWNTVFSRQGYFGVESEHFSTVYALQELLVASSQTYQSYRASNLLPGSELNVIMVALLIINCWTTVGIQIFLRKSPQLGRVFTFTYNAIIGIGMVTIVPLLIIIPYAQEFNLQYKTFKNPNFMYDPVPFVTMVLENRLMFAAGMLDFTMKLIPHLSTILSLLTASELLGRGDITVVPNVGGPIMQAMAVQPEAGSSNIGKLTITDTQASTANSQNPIQWKSLRALLRWKSKQR
;
A
#
# COMPACT_ATOMS: atom_id res chain seq x y z
N MET A 1 2.38 -60.35 -42.53
CA MET A 1 0.91 -60.21 -42.41
C MET A 1 0.51 -61.09 -41.23
N SER A 2 0.03 -60.64 -40.08
CA SER A 2 -0.61 -59.39 -39.67
C SER A 2 -0.13 -58.98 -38.27
N SER A 3 -0.19 -57.68 -38.00
CA SER A 3 0.35 -56.96 -36.84
C SER A 3 -0.45 -57.21 -35.56
N THR A 4 0.22 -57.39 -34.42
CA THR A 4 -0.41 -57.35 -33.08
C THR A 4 -0.10 -55.99 -32.49
N GLU A 5 -1.10 -55.09 -32.52
CA GLU A 5 -1.01 -53.76 -31.90
C GLU A 5 -0.98 -53.90 -30.38
N VAL A 6 0.13 -53.48 -29.77
CA VAL A 6 0.23 -53.25 -28.33
C VAL A 6 -0.35 -51.87 -28.06
N HIS A 7 -1.54 -51.83 -27.48
CA HIS A 7 -2.13 -50.59 -26.96
C HIS A 7 -1.29 -50.07 -25.79
N GLN A 8 -0.39 -49.13 -26.10
CA GLN A 8 0.31 -48.33 -25.10
C GLN A 8 -0.71 -47.34 -24.51
N GLN A 9 -1.25 -47.72 -23.35
CA GLN A 9 -2.11 -46.86 -22.55
C GLN A 9 -1.23 -45.74 -21.98
N ASN A 10 -1.17 -44.63 -22.71
CA ASN A 10 -0.62 -43.37 -22.20
C ASN A 10 -1.44 -42.94 -20.99
N SER A 11 -0.95 -43.27 -19.80
CA SER A 11 -1.35 -42.65 -18.55
C SER A 11 -0.99 -41.17 -18.63
N ALA A 12 -1.94 -40.37 -19.08
CA ALA A 12 -1.92 -38.94 -18.84
C ALA A 12 -1.89 -38.75 -17.32
N ILE A 13 -0.70 -38.48 -16.79
CA ILE A 13 -0.51 -37.95 -15.45
C ILE A 13 -1.28 -36.65 -15.45
N SER A 14 -2.51 -36.68 -14.92
CA SER A 14 -3.22 -35.47 -14.55
C SER A 14 -2.33 -34.79 -13.52
N HIS A 15 -1.62 -33.74 -13.92
CA HIS A 15 -1.08 -32.79 -12.98
C HIS A 15 -2.27 -32.30 -12.16
N SER A 16 -2.39 -32.84 -10.94
CA SER A 16 -3.25 -32.29 -9.92
C SER A 16 -2.82 -30.84 -9.77
N ARG A 17 -3.66 -29.93 -10.28
CA ARG A 17 -3.55 -28.50 -10.06
C ARG A 17 -3.46 -28.31 -8.55
N GLU A 18 -2.28 -27.95 -8.04
CA GLU A 18 -2.17 -27.62 -6.62
C GLU A 18 -3.20 -26.54 -6.31
N PRO A 19 -3.93 -26.66 -5.18
CA PRO A 19 -4.91 -25.66 -4.79
C PRO A 19 -4.21 -24.31 -4.71
N GLY A 20 -4.73 -23.34 -5.47
CA GLY A 20 -4.15 -22.00 -5.56
C GLY A 20 -3.91 -21.41 -4.17
N LEU A 21 -2.83 -20.66 -4.03
CA LEU A 21 -2.34 -20.15 -2.74
C LEU A 21 -3.18 -18.94 -2.26
N THR A 22 -4.49 -19.10 -2.05
CA THR A 22 -5.40 -18.02 -1.62
C THR A 22 -5.75 -18.14 -0.14
N LEU A 23 -5.74 -17.00 0.56
CA LEU A 23 -6.23 -16.86 1.93
C LEU A 23 -7.67 -16.35 1.87
N GLU A 24 -8.62 -17.24 2.19
CA GLU A 24 -10.03 -16.89 2.23
C GLU A 24 -10.36 -16.02 3.45
N LEU A 25 -10.83 -14.79 3.20
CA LEU A 25 -11.24 -13.84 4.23
C LEU A 25 -12.75 -13.69 4.28
N SER A 26 -13.27 -13.32 5.46
CA SER A 26 -14.67 -12.89 5.56
C SER A 26 -14.93 -11.67 4.66
N PRO A 27 -16.15 -11.46 4.16
CA PRO A 27 -16.43 -10.36 3.23
C PRO A 27 -16.05 -8.97 3.76
N VAL A 28 -16.21 -8.75 5.07
CA VAL A 28 -15.85 -7.49 5.73
C VAL A 28 -14.34 -7.29 5.75
N LEU A 29 -13.58 -8.33 6.13
CA LEU A 29 -12.11 -8.27 6.18
C LEU A 29 -11.51 -8.14 4.78
N TYR A 30 -12.08 -8.86 3.81
CA TYR A 30 -11.70 -8.74 2.41
C TYR A 30 -11.90 -7.30 1.92
N THR A 31 -13.08 -6.71 2.15
CA THR A 31 -13.38 -5.33 1.77
C THR A 31 -12.43 -4.34 2.44
N ALA A 32 -12.16 -4.50 3.73
CA ALA A 32 -11.23 -3.64 4.46
C ALA A 32 -9.79 -3.74 3.91
N ALA A 33 -9.32 -4.96 3.61
CA ALA A 33 -8.00 -5.18 3.01
C ALA A 33 -7.90 -4.55 1.62
N TRP A 34 -8.96 -4.63 0.82
CA TRP A 34 -9.02 -3.98 -0.50
C TRP A 34 -8.97 -2.46 -0.41
N VAL A 35 -9.79 -1.86 0.44
CA VAL A 35 -9.77 -0.40 0.68
C VAL A 35 -8.37 0.03 1.15
N PHE A 36 -7.76 -0.74 2.03
CA PHE A 36 -6.40 -0.50 2.50
C PHE A 36 -5.37 -0.52 1.36
N ILE A 37 -5.37 -1.55 0.52
CA ILE A 37 -4.45 -1.68 -0.63
C ILE A 37 -4.63 -0.51 -1.60
N VAL A 38 -5.87 -0.15 -1.95
CA VAL A 38 -6.17 0.97 -2.85
C VAL A 38 -5.68 2.30 -2.28
N LEU A 39 -5.98 2.56 -1.00
CA LEU A 39 -5.54 3.78 -0.32
C LEU A 39 -4.02 3.90 -0.34
N PHE A 40 -3.32 2.80 -0.09
CA PHE A 40 -1.86 2.78 -0.03
C PHE A 40 -1.24 3.00 -1.42
N HIS A 41 -1.76 2.36 -2.46
CA HIS A 41 -1.33 2.66 -3.84
C HIS A 41 -1.59 4.11 -4.21
N ALA A 42 -2.77 4.66 -3.90
CA ALA A 42 -3.10 6.05 -4.20
C ALA A 42 -2.17 7.04 -3.48
N ALA A 43 -1.89 6.81 -2.20
CA ALA A 43 -0.99 7.64 -1.40
C ALA A 43 0.45 7.62 -1.96
N CYS A 44 1.00 6.42 -2.22
CA CYS A 44 2.33 6.28 -2.82
C CYS A 44 2.42 6.89 -4.21
N GLY A 45 1.44 6.59 -5.08
CA GLY A 45 1.40 7.11 -6.44
C GLY A 45 1.35 8.63 -6.48
N THR A 46 0.47 9.23 -5.67
CA THR A 46 0.36 10.69 -5.54
C THR A 46 1.67 11.30 -5.04
N PHE A 47 2.24 10.75 -3.97
CA PHE A 47 3.51 11.24 -3.43
C PHE A 47 4.64 11.18 -4.48
N LEU A 48 4.78 10.06 -5.19
CA LEU A 48 5.81 9.88 -6.20
C LEU A 48 5.64 10.80 -7.41
N ILE A 49 4.40 11.05 -7.84
CA ILE A 49 4.10 12.04 -8.89
C ILE A 49 4.49 13.45 -8.42
N CYS A 50 4.17 13.81 -7.18
CA CYS A 50 4.60 15.09 -6.60
C CYS A 50 6.12 15.20 -6.53
N VAL A 51 6.83 14.14 -6.15
CA VAL A 51 8.30 14.09 -6.14
C VAL A 51 8.86 14.22 -7.57
N ALA A 52 8.28 13.54 -8.55
CA ALA A 52 8.66 13.65 -9.96
C ALA A 52 8.50 15.08 -10.48
N MET A 53 7.37 15.72 -10.18
CA MET A 53 7.13 17.13 -10.49
C MET A 53 8.13 18.05 -9.78
N ALA A 54 8.46 17.78 -8.51
CA ALA A 54 9.46 18.55 -7.79
C ALA A 54 10.85 18.45 -8.44
N TYR A 55 11.29 17.26 -8.87
CA TYR A 55 12.52 17.11 -9.65
C TYR A 55 12.49 17.94 -10.92
N TRP A 56 11.36 17.98 -11.63
CA TRP A 56 11.21 18.81 -12.82
C TRP A 56 11.35 20.30 -12.51
N CYS A 57 10.61 20.80 -11.52
CA CYS A 57 10.66 22.18 -11.05
C CYS A 57 12.07 22.60 -10.63
N LEU A 58 12.82 21.70 -9.98
CA LEU A 58 14.20 21.95 -9.57
C LEU A 58 15.19 22.09 -10.73
N THR A 59 14.81 21.74 -11.96
CA THR A 59 15.62 21.97 -13.16
C THR A 59 15.28 23.26 -13.91
N MET A 60 14.32 24.06 -13.42
CA MET A 60 13.84 25.27 -14.10
C MET A 60 14.40 26.56 -13.47
N ASP A 61 14.53 27.59 -14.30
CA ASP A 61 14.85 28.96 -13.88
C ASP A 61 16.12 29.07 -13.01
N SER A 62 15.98 29.67 -11.81
CA SER A 62 17.04 29.86 -10.82
C SER A 62 17.20 28.68 -9.86
N MET A 63 16.37 27.64 -9.94
CA MET A 63 16.44 26.48 -9.06
C MET A 63 17.76 25.69 -9.13
N PRO A 64 18.47 25.59 -10.28
CA PRO A 64 19.77 24.93 -10.34
C PRO A 64 20.82 25.51 -9.38
N PHE A 65 20.75 26.82 -9.10
CA PHE A 65 21.60 27.45 -8.08
C PHE A 65 21.36 26.80 -6.71
N PHE A 66 20.09 26.65 -6.32
CA PHE A 66 19.74 26.01 -5.05
C PHE A 66 20.10 24.52 -5.04
N VAL A 67 19.86 23.81 -6.15
CA VAL A 67 20.20 22.39 -6.27
C VAL A 67 21.70 22.13 -6.09
N SER A 68 22.56 23.04 -6.56
CA SER A 68 24.01 22.92 -6.37
C SER A 68 24.44 22.86 -4.90
N MET A 69 23.59 23.35 -3.98
CA MET A 69 23.90 23.35 -2.54
C MET A 69 23.64 22.00 -1.86
N TRP A 70 22.78 21.15 -2.43
CA TRP A 70 22.45 19.84 -1.84
C TRP A 70 22.74 18.63 -2.73
N SER A 71 22.93 18.82 -4.04
CA SER A 71 23.27 17.76 -4.99
C SER A 71 24.75 17.80 -5.36
N LEU A 72 25.44 16.66 -5.32
CA LEU A 72 26.87 16.56 -5.66
C LEU A 72 27.17 16.92 -7.12
N LYS A 73 26.21 16.64 -8.01
CA LYS A 73 26.32 16.86 -9.47
C LYS A 73 25.36 17.94 -9.96
N GLY A 74 24.81 18.76 -9.05
CA GLY A 74 23.76 19.71 -9.39
C GLY A 74 22.55 19.01 -10.03
N THR A 75 22.11 19.51 -11.18
CA THR A 75 20.90 19.05 -11.88
C THR A 75 21.16 18.01 -12.97
N GLU A 76 22.41 17.58 -13.20
CA GLU A 76 22.82 16.71 -14.33
C GLU A 76 21.87 15.52 -14.56
N ASN A 77 21.47 14.84 -13.47
CA ASN A 77 20.64 13.63 -13.53
C ASN A 77 19.21 13.83 -12.99
N TYR A 78 18.82 15.06 -12.63
CA TYR A 78 17.53 15.30 -11.94
C TYR A 78 16.32 14.99 -12.82
N ARG A 79 16.40 15.24 -14.13
CA ARG A 79 15.35 14.85 -15.08
C ARG A 79 15.17 13.33 -15.12
N PHE A 80 16.28 12.59 -15.17
CA PHE A 80 16.24 11.13 -15.13
C PHE A 80 15.61 10.62 -13.82
N TYR A 81 16.00 11.17 -12.67
CA TYR A 81 15.40 10.81 -11.37
C TYR A 81 13.89 11.07 -11.35
N GLY A 82 13.47 12.25 -11.82
CA GLY A 82 12.07 12.61 -11.91
C GLY A 82 11.26 11.66 -12.79
N VAL A 83 11.78 11.29 -13.96
CA VAL A 83 11.13 10.32 -14.86
C VAL A 83 10.99 8.96 -14.18
N MET A 84 12.04 8.46 -13.52
CA MET A 84 11.98 7.16 -12.84
C MET A 84 10.95 7.13 -11.71
N PHE A 85 10.94 8.15 -10.83
CA PHE A 85 9.90 8.25 -9.79
C PHE A 85 8.50 8.42 -10.40
N GLY A 86 8.38 9.14 -11.52
CA GLY A 86 7.15 9.29 -12.27
C GLY A 86 6.62 7.96 -12.83
N ILE A 87 7.51 7.12 -13.37
CA ILE A 87 7.16 5.77 -13.84
C ILE A 87 6.64 4.93 -12.69
N VAL A 88 7.37 4.87 -11.56
CA VAL A 88 6.94 4.09 -10.38
C VAL A 88 5.61 4.64 -9.82
N GLY A 89 5.44 5.97 -9.79
CA GLY A 89 4.17 6.60 -9.42
C GLY A 89 3.02 6.23 -10.35
N ALA A 90 3.25 6.23 -11.66
CA ALA A 90 2.28 5.81 -12.66
C ALA A 90 1.92 4.33 -12.51
N MET A 91 2.88 3.45 -12.17
CA MET A 91 2.59 2.04 -11.88
C MET A 91 1.60 1.88 -10.72
N HIS A 92 1.75 2.66 -9.64
CA HIS A 92 0.75 2.70 -8.57
C HIS A 92 -0.62 3.18 -9.08
N GLY A 93 -0.66 4.22 -9.92
CA GLY A 93 -1.89 4.76 -10.51
C GLY A 93 -2.62 3.76 -11.41
N VAL A 94 -1.90 3.04 -12.28
CA VAL A 94 -2.44 1.96 -13.13
C VAL A 94 -3.07 0.88 -12.26
N ARG A 95 -2.46 0.53 -11.12
CA ARG A 95 -3.04 -0.45 -10.19
C ARG A 95 -4.33 0.04 -9.56
N VAL A 96 -4.40 1.30 -9.11
CA VAL A 96 -5.65 1.88 -8.62
C VAL A 96 -6.73 1.85 -9.70
N LEU A 97 -6.40 2.26 -10.92
CA LEU A 97 -7.35 2.27 -12.05
C LEU A 97 -7.86 0.87 -12.36
N ASN A 98 -6.97 -0.12 -12.45
CA ASN A 98 -7.35 -1.51 -12.70
C ASN A 98 -8.34 -2.03 -11.64
N ILE A 99 -8.10 -1.71 -10.37
CA ILE A 99 -8.99 -2.11 -9.27
C ILE A 99 -10.37 -1.44 -9.39
N ILE A 100 -10.41 -0.15 -9.71
CA ILE A 100 -11.67 0.59 -9.93
C ILE A 100 -12.45 -0.01 -11.10
N VAL A 101 -11.78 -0.29 -12.23
CA VAL A 101 -12.39 -0.90 -13.41
C VAL A 101 -12.96 -2.28 -13.07
N MET A 102 -12.21 -3.14 -12.39
CA MET A 102 -12.71 -4.46 -11.96
C MET A 102 -13.91 -4.34 -11.01
N SER A 103 -13.94 -3.34 -10.13
CA SER A 103 -15.07 -3.08 -9.22
C SER A 103 -16.34 -2.67 -9.97
N ILE A 104 -16.21 -1.81 -10.99
CA ILE A 104 -17.33 -1.38 -11.84
C ILE A 104 -17.82 -2.54 -12.71
N GLN A 105 -16.89 -3.29 -13.33
CA GLN A 105 -17.22 -4.45 -14.15
C GLN A 105 -17.94 -5.53 -13.34
N SER A 106 -17.46 -5.84 -12.13
CA SER A 106 -18.14 -6.78 -11.22
C SER A 106 -19.56 -6.35 -10.87
N THR A 107 -19.84 -5.04 -10.85
CA THR A 107 -21.20 -4.51 -10.63
C THR A 107 -22.04 -4.61 -11.89
N THR A 108 -21.43 -4.37 -13.05
CA THR A 108 -22.07 -4.38 -14.39
C THR A 108 -22.43 -5.79 -14.86
N TYR A 109 -21.59 -6.81 -14.59
CA TYR A 109 -21.90 -8.21 -14.92
C TYR A 109 -23.05 -8.79 -14.09
N ILE A 110 -23.37 -8.19 -12.94
CA ILE A 110 -24.58 -8.53 -12.16
C ILE A 110 -25.83 -7.87 -12.76
N THR A 111 -25.69 -6.86 -13.62
CA THR A 111 -26.81 -6.08 -14.17
C THR A 111 -27.05 -6.22 -15.67
N VAL A 112 -26.07 -6.61 -16.49
CA VAL A 112 -26.25 -6.66 -17.95
C VAL A 112 -25.49 -7.84 -18.57
N GLY A 113 -26.25 -8.78 -19.14
CA GLY A 113 -25.73 -9.78 -20.06
C GLY A 113 -25.36 -9.13 -21.41
N ASN A 114 -24.08 -9.23 -21.73
CA ASN A 114 -23.42 -9.12 -23.03
C ASN A 114 -23.36 -7.76 -23.79
N GLU A 115 -22.20 -7.59 -24.44
CA GLU A 115 -21.90 -6.84 -25.67
C GLU A 115 -21.80 -5.30 -25.63
N ARG A 116 -20.55 -4.78 -25.73
CA ARG A 116 -19.99 -4.33 -27.03
C ARG A 116 -18.56 -3.78 -26.99
N ASP A 117 -17.95 -3.91 -28.17
CA ASP A 117 -16.69 -3.38 -28.69
C ASP A 117 -16.40 -1.90 -28.37
N THR A 118 -15.12 -1.56 -28.22
CA THR A 118 -14.63 -0.16 -28.25
C THR A 118 -13.24 -0.07 -28.87
N ASP A 119 -13.03 0.96 -29.70
CA ASP A 119 -12.07 1.07 -30.81
C ASP A 119 -10.55 1.23 -30.50
N SER A 120 -9.79 0.24 -30.96
CA SER A 120 -8.62 0.20 -31.89
C SER A 120 -7.49 1.25 -32.02
N ILE A 121 -7.41 2.40 -31.33
CA ILE A 121 -6.22 3.30 -31.48
C ILE A 121 -5.42 3.50 -30.18
N VAL A 122 -6.04 3.25 -29.02
CA VAL A 122 -5.36 3.22 -27.69
C VAL A 122 -4.85 1.81 -27.34
N GLU A 123 -5.21 0.80 -28.13
CA GLU A 123 -4.97 -0.61 -27.82
C GLU A 123 -3.51 -1.07 -28.00
N LEU A 124 -2.75 -0.49 -28.93
CA LEU A 124 -1.42 -1.01 -29.27
C LEU A 124 -0.39 -0.80 -28.16
N ASP A 125 -0.35 0.39 -27.56
CA ASP A 125 0.57 0.72 -26.48
C ASP A 125 0.14 0.06 -25.15
N VAL A 126 -1.18 0.05 -24.89
CA VAL A 126 -1.75 -0.64 -23.73
C VAL A 126 -1.54 -2.16 -23.80
N ARG A 127 -1.66 -2.78 -24.98
CA ARG A 127 -1.40 -4.23 -25.15
C ARG A 127 0.07 -4.57 -24.94
N SER A 128 1.00 -3.78 -25.46
CA SER A 128 2.45 -4.02 -25.27
C SER A 128 2.84 -3.88 -23.79
N PHE A 129 2.38 -2.81 -23.14
CA PHE A 129 2.59 -2.62 -21.71
C PHE A 129 1.93 -3.73 -20.88
N ALA A 130 0.68 -4.12 -21.20
CA ALA A 130 -0.02 -5.20 -20.52
C ALA A 130 0.68 -6.56 -20.69
N GLN A 131 1.27 -6.84 -21.85
CA GLN A 131 2.06 -8.06 -22.08
C GLN A 131 3.31 -8.10 -21.20
N ILE A 132 4.09 -7.02 -21.18
CA ILE A 132 5.27 -6.92 -20.31
C ILE A 132 4.84 -7.00 -18.84
N TRP A 133 3.78 -6.30 -18.47
CA TRP A 133 3.22 -6.31 -17.12
C TRP A 133 2.84 -7.73 -16.68
N ASN A 134 2.09 -8.46 -17.51
CA ASN A 134 1.66 -9.82 -17.19
C ASN A 134 2.84 -10.81 -17.15
N THR A 135 3.88 -10.60 -17.95
CA THR A 135 5.08 -11.44 -17.91
C THR A 135 5.86 -11.27 -16.60
N VAL A 136 5.91 -10.04 -16.09
CA VAL A 136 6.73 -9.68 -14.92
C VAL A 136 5.97 -9.83 -13.60
N PHE A 137 4.71 -9.42 -13.56
CA PHE A 137 3.90 -9.25 -12.33
C PHE A 137 2.62 -10.09 -12.27
N SER A 138 2.41 -11.07 -13.16
CA SER A 138 1.31 -12.03 -12.96
C SER A 138 1.64 -13.03 -11.85
N ARG A 139 0.63 -13.77 -11.35
CA ARG A 139 0.82 -14.84 -10.36
C ARG A 139 1.97 -15.81 -10.71
N GLN A 140 2.15 -16.13 -11.99
CA GLN A 140 3.20 -17.03 -12.50
C GLN A 140 4.40 -16.29 -13.11
N GLY A 141 4.38 -14.96 -13.13
CA GLY A 141 5.46 -14.12 -13.65
C GLY A 141 6.71 -14.19 -12.77
N TYR A 142 7.78 -13.51 -13.20
CA TYR A 142 9.07 -13.56 -12.49
C TYR A 142 8.98 -13.10 -11.02
N PHE A 143 8.18 -12.06 -10.75
CA PHE A 143 7.88 -11.57 -9.40
C PHE A 143 6.54 -12.09 -8.84
N GLY A 144 5.94 -13.06 -9.53
CA GLY A 144 4.68 -13.68 -9.16
C GLY A 144 4.78 -14.52 -7.91
N VAL A 145 3.67 -14.61 -7.17
CA VAL A 145 3.58 -15.34 -5.90
C VAL A 145 3.73 -16.86 -6.06
N GLU A 146 3.46 -17.36 -7.27
CA GLU A 146 3.53 -18.78 -7.64
C GLU A 146 4.78 -19.09 -8.48
N SER A 147 5.77 -18.19 -8.53
CA SER A 147 7.01 -18.44 -9.28
C SER A 147 7.93 -19.44 -8.56
N GLU A 148 8.67 -20.25 -9.31
CA GLU A 148 9.64 -21.22 -8.77
C GLU A 148 10.75 -20.53 -7.95
N HIS A 149 11.07 -19.29 -8.31
CA HIS A 149 12.13 -18.50 -7.68
C HIS A 149 11.62 -17.54 -6.60
N PHE A 150 10.34 -17.61 -6.23
CA PHE A 150 9.70 -16.67 -5.31
C PHE A 150 10.48 -16.47 -4.01
N SER A 151 10.95 -17.55 -3.38
CA SER A 151 11.71 -17.45 -2.11
C SER A 151 13.04 -16.72 -2.28
N THR A 152 13.73 -16.92 -3.39
CA THR A 152 15.03 -16.29 -3.67
C THR A 152 14.85 -14.82 -4.03
N VAL A 153 13.87 -14.52 -4.90
CA VAL A 153 13.53 -13.15 -5.29
C VAL A 153 13.09 -12.34 -4.07
N TYR A 154 12.27 -12.93 -3.20
CA TYR A 154 11.85 -12.31 -1.95
C TYR A 154 13.01 -12.06 -1.00
N ALA A 155 13.88 -13.06 -0.76
CA ALA A 155 15.04 -12.89 0.11
C ALA A 155 15.97 -11.77 -0.38
N LEU A 156 16.19 -11.70 -1.70
CA LEU A 156 16.96 -10.63 -2.33
C LEU A 156 16.27 -9.26 -2.18
N GLN A 157 14.96 -9.20 -2.38
CA GLN A 157 14.18 -7.98 -2.19
C GLN A 157 14.30 -7.46 -0.76
N GLU A 158 14.11 -8.31 0.25
CA GLU A 158 14.24 -7.94 1.66
C GLU A 158 15.66 -7.47 1.99
N LEU A 159 16.69 -8.14 1.48
CA LEU A 159 18.07 -7.71 1.64
C LEU A 159 18.31 -6.32 1.03
N LEU A 160 17.83 -6.09 -0.19
CA LEU A 160 17.98 -4.81 -0.88
C LEU A 160 17.22 -3.69 -0.16
N VAL A 161 16.02 -3.97 0.35
CA VAL A 161 15.20 -3.02 1.12
C VAL A 161 15.85 -2.68 2.45
N ALA A 162 16.26 -3.68 3.23
CA ALA A 162 16.93 -3.47 4.50
C ALA A 162 18.23 -2.68 4.31
N SER A 163 19.01 -2.99 3.27
CA SER A 163 20.24 -2.26 2.92
C SER A 163 19.93 -0.80 2.55
N SER A 164 18.93 -0.60 1.70
CA SER A 164 18.50 0.74 1.26
C SER A 164 17.99 1.59 2.41
N GLN A 165 17.16 1.02 3.29
CA GLN A 165 16.64 1.69 4.47
C GLN A 165 17.74 1.97 5.50
N THR A 166 18.70 1.07 5.67
CA THR A 166 19.88 1.30 6.53
C THR A 166 20.71 2.48 6.01
N TYR A 167 20.97 2.53 4.70
CA TYR A 167 21.65 3.65 4.06
C TYR A 167 20.90 4.97 4.29
N GLN A 168 19.57 4.97 4.12
CA GLN A 168 18.73 6.14 4.34
C GLN A 168 18.70 6.58 5.81
N SER A 169 18.66 5.66 6.76
CA SER A 169 18.74 5.98 8.21
C SER A 169 20.10 6.53 8.60
N TYR A 170 21.20 5.99 8.05
CA TYR A 170 22.54 6.54 8.24
C TYR A 170 22.64 7.97 7.67
N ARG A 171 22.13 8.20 6.46
CA ARG A 171 22.05 9.53 5.86
C ARG A 171 21.21 10.48 6.71
N ALA A 172 20.07 10.03 7.22
CA ALA A 172 19.21 10.82 8.11
C ALA A 172 19.95 11.19 9.40
N SER A 173 20.72 10.28 9.99
CA SER A 173 21.54 10.55 11.19
C SER A 173 22.60 11.64 10.98
N ASN A 174 23.14 11.77 9.78
CA ASN A 174 24.17 12.77 9.47
C ASN A 174 23.60 14.10 8.99
N LEU A 175 22.39 14.10 8.42
CA LEU A 175 21.81 15.27 7.75
C LEU A 175 20.69 15.93 8.56
N LEU A 176 19.95 15.20 9.39
CA LEU A 176 18.88 15.79 10.18
C LEU A 176 19.45 16.39 11.47
N PRO A 177 19.30 17.72 11.68
CA PRO A 177 19.72 18.32 12.94
C PRO A 177 18.83 17.92 14.12
N GLY A 178 17.57 17.55 13.86
CA GLY A 178 16.62 17.08 14.88
C GLY A 178 16.70 15.57 15.11
N SER A 179 16.85 15.15 16.37
CA SER A 179 16.96 13.74 16.74
C SER A 179 15.67 12.94 16.53
N GLU A 180 14.50 13.59 16.53
CA GLU A 180 13.20 12.90 16.51
C GLU A 180 12.96 12.10 15.23
N LEU A 181 13.13 12.74 14.08
CA LEU A 181 12.94 12.07 12.78
C LEU A 181 13.98 10.98 12.55
N ASN A 182 15.21 11.17 13.07
CA ASN A 182 16.23 10.15 13.04
C ASN A 182 15.82 8.92 13.89
N VAL A 183 15.34 9.15 15.11
CA VAL A 183 14.81 8.08 15.97
C VAL A 183 13.66 7.34 15.30
N ILE A 184 12.75 8.03 14.63
CA ILE A 184 11.64 7.41 13.88
C ILE A 184 12.18 6.52 12.75
N MET A 185 13.13 7.01 11.94
CA MET A 185 13.72 6.25 10.84
C MET A 185 14.45 4.98 11.34
N VAL A 186 15.22 5.11 12.43
CA VAL A 186 15.91 3.96 13.04
C VAL A 186 14.92 2.98 13.66
N ALA A 187 13.88 3.47 14.36
CA ALA A 187 12.85 2.61 14.93
C ALA A 187 12.11 1.83 13.85
N LEU A 188 11.69 2.48 12.77
CA LEU A 188 11.05 1.83 11.61
C LEU A 188 11.97 0.76 10.98
N LEU A 189 13.27 1.03 10.85
CA LEU A 189 14.25 0.05 10.35
C LEU A 189 14.37 -1.17 11.27
N ILE A 190 14.54 -0.95 12.58
CA ILE A 190 14.60 -2.05 13.57
C ILE A 190 13.32 -2.87 13.47
N ILE A 191 12.18 -2.20 13.50
CA ILE A 191 10.87 -2.83 13.38
C ILE A 191 10.75 -3.65 12.09
N ASN A 192 11.22 -3.15 10.95
CA ASN A 192 11.20 -3.89 9.68
C ASN A 192 11.98 -5.22 9.78
N CYS A 193 13.19 -5.17 10.33
CA CYS A 193 14.06 -6.33 10.49
C CYS A 193 13.48 -7.37 11.45
N TRP A 194 12.99 -6.91 12.62
CA TRP A 194 12.49 -7.80 13.66
C TRP A 194 11.13 -8.40 13.32
N THR A 195 10.23 -7.64 12.70
CA THR A 195 8.89 -8.14 12.37
C THR A 195 8.94 -9.20 11.28
N THR A 196 9.82 -9.08 10.29
CA THR A 196 9.98 -10.12 9.25
C THR A 196 10.38 -11.45 9.86
N VAL A 197 11.37 -11.46 10.76
CA VAL A 197 11.81 -12.67 11.48
C VAL A 197 10.71 -13.17 12.41
N GLY A 198 10.07 -12.27 13.16
CA GLY A 198 9.00 -12.60 14.08
C GLY A 198 7.83 -13.30 13.38
N ILE A 199 7.32 -12.73 12.28
CA ILE A 199 6.21 -13.32 11.52
C ILE A 199 6.57 -14.72 11.02
N GLN A 200 7.78 -14.92 10.51
CA GLN A 200 8.23 -16.23 10.04
C GLN A 200 8.28 -17.28 11.16
N ILE A 201 8.66 -16.89 12.37
CA ILE A 201 8.69 -17.79 13.54
C ILE A 201 7.27 -18.09 14.04
N PHE A 202 6.45 -17.06 14.26
CA PHE A 202 5.11 -17.21 14.85
C PHE A 202 4.11 -17.86 13.90
N LEU A 203 4.17 -17.54 12.60
CA LEU A 203 3.26 -18.07 11.57
C LEU A 203 3.86 -19.24 10.78
N ARG A 204 4.91 -19.90 11.31
CA ARG A 204 5.55 -21.07 10.68
C ARG A 204 4.56 -22.19 10.34
N LYS A 205 3.49 -22.35 11.14
CA LYS A 205 2.44 -23.37 10.94
C LYS A 205 1.46 -23.04 9.80
N SER A 206 1.44 -21.79 9.35
CA SER A 206 0.51 -21.23 8.38
C SER A 206 1.27 -20.33 7.39
N PRO A 207 2.02 -20.92 6.44
CA PRO A 207 2.92 -20.17 5.57
C PRO A 207 2.18 -19.15 4.69
N GLN A 208 0.92 -19.42 4.31
CA GLN A 208 0.11 -18.48 3.53
C GLN A 208 -0.21 -17.21 4.32
N LEU A 209 -0.68 -17.39 5.56
CA LEU A 209 -0.96 -16.29 6.48
C LEU A 209 0.32 -15.50 6.79
N GLY A 210 1.43 -16.22 7.01
CA GLY A 210 2.76 -15.64 7.19
C GLY A 210 3.16 -14.69 6.06
N ARG A 211 2.97 -15.11 4.80
CA ARG A 211 3.27 -14.27 3.62
C ARG A 211 2.41 -13.01 3.61
N VAL A 212 1.07 -13.13 3.71
CA VAL A 212 0.17 -11.97 3.67
C VAL A 212 0.54 -10.94 4.74
N PHE A 213 0.75 -11.37 5.99
CA PHE A 213 1.15 -10.47 7.06
C PHE A 213 2.51 -9.82 6.80
N THR A 214 3.49 -10.59 6.33
CA THR A 214 4.84 -10.06 6.06
C THR A 214 4.81 -9.00 4.97
N PHE A 215 4.18 -9.27 3.82
CA PHE A 215 4.09 -8.30 2.73
C PHE A 215 3.29 -7.06 3.12
N THR A 216 2.18 -7.23 3.84
CA THR A 216 1.38 -6.11 4.33
C THR A 216 2.20 -5.23 5.28
N TYR A 217 2.94 -5.85 6.20
CA TYR A 217 3.78 -5.13 7.15
C TYR A 217 4.94 -4.40 6.48
N ASN A 218 5.63 -5.08 5.57
CA ASN A 218 6.74 -4.49 4.82
C ASN A 218 6.28 -3.31 3.97
N ALA A 219 5.06 -3.37 3.40
CA ALA A 219 4.45 -2.22 2.74
C ALA A 219 4.16 -1.07 3.71
N ILE A 220 3.60 -1.33 4.89
CA ILE A 220 3.32 -0.30 5.92
C ILE A 220 4.60 0.41 6.35
N ILE A 221 5.63 -0.36 6.71
CA ILE A 221 6.90 0.21 7.17
C ILE A 221 7.62 0.93 6.02
N GLY A 222 7.60 0.34 4.82
CA GLY A 222 8.10 0.97 3.61
C GLY A 222 7.50 2.36 3.40
N ILE A 223 6.17 2.46 3.42
CA ILE A 223 5.45 3.73 3.26
C ILE A 223 5.76 4.72 4.38
N GLY A 224 5.85 4.24 5.62
CA GLY A 224 6.30 5.05 6.75
C GLY A 224 7.63 5.74 6.45
N MET A 225 8.61 4.95 6.01
CA MET A 225 9.98 5.40 5.74
C MET A 225 10.09 6.31 4.52
N VAL A 226 9.51 5.92 3.38
CA VAL A 226 9.76 6.59 2.09
C VAL A 226 8.66 7.54 1.64
N THR A 227 7.54 7.63 2.37
CA THR A 227 6.46 8.58 2.07
C THR A 227 6.15 9.46 3.28
N ILE A 228 5.83 8.87 4.43
CA ILE A 228 5.37 9.64 5.60
C ILE A 228 6.50 10.51 6.17
N VAL A 229 7.69 9.95 6.40
CA VAL A 229 8.83 10.74 6.93
C VAL A 229 9.21 11.90 6.00
N PRO A 230 9.39 11.72 4.67
CA PRO A 230 9.61 12.83 3.76
C PRO A 230 8.49 13.90 3.80
N LEU A 231 7.22 13.50 3.93
CA LEU A 231 6.12 14.46 4.07
C LEU A 231 6.24 15.29 5.36
N LEU A 232 6.65 14.69 6.49
CA LEU A 232 6.89 15.42 7.74
C LEU A 232 8.02 16.45 7.64
N ILE A 233 8.97 16.24 6.71
CA ILE A 233 10.03 17.20 6.39
C ILE A 233 9.47 18.35 5.54
N ILE A 234 8.71 18.06 4.48
CA ILE A 234 8.21 19.07 3.52
C ILE A 234 7.11 19.97 4.10
N ILE A 235 6.15 19.39 4.84
CA ILE A 235 4.93 20.10 5.27
C ILE A 235 5.24 21.44 5.96
N PRO A 236 6.19 21.53 6.91
CA PRO A 236 6.55 22.80 7.53
C PRO A 236 7.08 23.85 6.56
N TYR A 237 7.80 23.46 5.50
CA TYR A 237 8.24 24.40 4.46
C TYR A 237 7.10 24.83 3.57
N ALA A 238 6.21 23.91 3.17
CA ALA A 238 5.04 24.23 2.38
C ALA A 238 4.10 25.21 3.09
N GLN A 239 3.98 25.11 4.42
CA GLN A 239 3.19 26.04 5.24
C GLN A 239 3.80 27.45 5.32
N GLU A 240 5.13 27.55 5.29
CA GLU A 240 5.85 28.81 5.33
C GLU A 240 6.12 29.42 3.95
N PHE A 241 5.96 28.64 2.88
CA PHE A 241 6.21 29.09 1.52
C PHE A 241 4.97 29.77 0.92
N ASN A 242 5.15 30.99 0.40
CA ASN A 242 4.11 31.69 -0.34
C ASN A 242 4.26 31.38 -1.84
N LEU A 243 3.35 30.56 -2.36
CA LEU A 243 3.33 30.17 -3.78
C LEU A 243 3.15 31.36 -4.73
N GLN A 244 2.39 32.39 -4.34
CA GLN A 244 2.11 33.55 -5.17
C GLN A 244 3.35 34.41 -5.39
N TYR A 245 4.12 34.64 -4.32
CA TYR A 245 5.33 35.47 -4.36
C TYR A 245 6.61 34.67 -4.55
N LYS A 246 6.52 33.33 -4.58
CA LYS A 246 7.66 32.38 -4.66
C LYS A 246 8.73 32.63 -3.58
N THR A 247 8.32 33.05 -2.40
CA THR A 247 9.20 33.39 -1.27
C THR A 247 8.67 32.82 0.04
N PHE A 248 9.56 32.66 1.02
CA PHE A 248 9.14 32.31 2.37
C PHE A 248 8.48 33.50 3.06
N LYS A 249 7.46 33.25 3.88
CA LYS A 249 6.74 34.28 4.67
C LYS A 249 7.69 35.08 5.56
N ASN A 250 8.68 34.41 6.15
CA ASN A 250 9.77 35.08 6.84
C ASN A 250 10.85 35.50 5.83
N PRO A 251 11.06 36.81 5.58
CA PRO A 251 12.06 37.29 4.63
C PRO A 251 13.50 36.96 5.06
N ASN A 252 13.75 36.81 6.37
CA ASN A 252 15.08 36.49 6.90
C ASN A 252 15.43 35.00 6.77
N PHE A 253 14.47 34.14 6.40
CA PHE A 253 14.66 32.68 6.34
C PHE A 253 15.87 32.26 5.48
N MET A 254 16.14 32.98 4.39
CA MET A 254 17.25 32.68 3.48
C MET A 254 18.58 33.30 3.91
N TYR A 255 18.57 34.21 4.89
CA TYR A 255 19.75 34.92 5.40
C TYR A 255 20.20 34.41 6.76
N ASP A 256 19.27 33.88 7.55
CA ASP A 256 19.56 33.25 8.83
C ASP A 256 20.24 31.89 8.60
N PRO A 257 21.48 31.69 9.10
CA PRO A 257 22.28 30.52 8.75
C PRO A 257 21.66 29.21 9.24
N VAL A 258 21.00 29.21 10.40
CA VAL A 258 20.42 28.00 11.00
C VAL A 258 19.25 27.44 10.18
N PRO A 259 18.15 28.18 9.91
CA PRO A 259 17.04 27.65 9.12
C PRO A 259 17.44 27.35 7.67
N PHE A 260 18.33 28.17 7.09
CA PHE A 260 18.83 27.95 5.74
C PHE A 260 19.64 26.65 5.61
N VAL A 261 20.64 26.44 6.47
CA VAL A 261 21.46 25.21 6.46
C VAL A 261 20.59 23.98 6.77
N THR A 262 19.65 24.10 7.72
CA THR A 262 18.69 23.03 8.03
C THR A 262 17.89 22.63 6.79
N MET A 263 17.35 23.61 6.05
CA MET A 263 16.63 23.36 4.81
C MET A 263 17.51 22.67 3.76
N VAL A 264 18.77 23.10 3.59
CA VAL A 264 19.69 22.49 2.63
C VAL A 264 19.96 21.01 2.99
N LEU A 265 20.21 20.71 4.26
CA LEU A 265 20.47 19.35 4.71
C LEU A 265 19.24 18.45 4.60
N GLU A 266 18.06 18.96 4.95
CA GLU A 266 16.79 18.23 4.81
C GLU A 266 16.44 17.97 3.33
N ASN A 267 16.69 18.93 2.43
CA ASN A 267 16.54 18.72 0.99
C ASN A 267 17.58 17.73 0.44
N ARG A 268 18.81 17.70 0.98
CA ARG A 268 19.82 16.69 0.63
C ARG A 268 19.41 15.28 1.06
N LEU A 269 18.62 15.15 2.12
CA LEU A 269 18.06 13.86 2.51
C LEU A 269 16.91 13.46 1.60
N MET A 270 16.06 14.41 1.22
CA MET A 270 14.84 14.20 0.44
C MET A 270 15.11 13.93 -1.04
N PHE A 271 15.93 14.77 -1.67
CA PHE A 271 16.33 14.62 -3.06
C PHE A 271 17.62 13.79 -3.17
N ALA A 272 17.81 13.17 -4.33
CA ALA A 272 18.99 12.39 -4.59
C ALA A 272 20.21 13.31 -4.72
N ALA A 273 21.21 13.08 -3.88
CA ALA A 273 22.51 13.75 -4.00
C ALA A 273 23.37 13.17 -5.14
N GLY A 274 23.09 11.95 -5.60
CA GLY A 274 23.79 11.23 -6.65
C GLY A 274 23.13 9.90 -6.99
N MET A 275 23.70 9.13 -7.93
CA MET A 275 23.09 7.89 -8.45
C MET A 275 22.87 6.82 -7.38
N LEU A 276 23.85 6.59 -6.50
CA LEU A 276 23.70 5.62 -5.40
C LEU A 276 22.53 6.00 -4.48
N ASP A 277 22.48 7.27 -4.09
CA ASP A 277 21.44 7.80 -3.21
C ASP A 277 20.05 7.73 -3.87
N PHE A 278 20.00 8.01 -5.18
CA PHE A 278 18.80 7.81 -5.98
C PHE A 278 18.34 6.34 -5.96
N THR A 279 19.24 5.40 -6.25
CA THR A 279 18.93 3.97 -6.26
C THR A 279 18.42 3.50 -4.90
N MET A 280 19.06 3.90 -3.81
CA MET A 280 18.64 3.55 -2.45
C MET A 280 17.27 4.15 -2.06
N LYS A 281 16.91 5.30 -2.64
CA LYS A 281 15.56 5.88 -2.49
C LYS A 281 14.51 5.14 -3.34
N LEU A 282 14.88 4.66 -4.54
CA LEU A 282 13.96 4.02 -5.46
C LEU A 282 13.59 2.58 -5.04
N ILE A 283 14.56 1.81 -4.52
CA ILE A 283 14.38 0.39 -4.16
C ILE A 283 13.18 0.17 -3.22
N PRO A 284 13.02 0.90 -2.10
CA PRO A 284 11.87 0.68 -1.21
C PRO A 284 10.51 1.01 -1.85
N HIS A 285 10.45 1.95 -2.81
CA HIS A 285 9.21 2.22 -3.55
C HIS A 285 8.84 1.05 -4.47
N LEU A 286 9.81 0.49 -5.19
CA LEU A 286 9.61 -0.71 -6.02
C LEU A 286 9.17 -1.91 -5.16
N SER A 287 9.80 -2.10 -4.01
CA SER A 287 9.41 -3.14 -3.04
C SER A 287 7.99 -2.93 -2.53
N THR A 288 7.58 -1.68 -2.25
CA THR A 288 6.21 -1.37 -1.79
C THR A 288 5.18 -1.78 -2.84
N ILE A 289 5.46 -1.54 -4.13
CA ILE A 289 4.60 -2.05 -5.22
C ILE A 289 4.52 -3.57 -5.11
N LEU A 290 5.65 -4.27 -5.19
CA LEU A 290 5.69 -5.74 -5.18
C LEU A 290 4.95 -6.35 -3.98
N SER A 291 5.13 -5.77 -2.79
CA SER A 291 4.47 -6.21 -1.56
C SER A 291 2.96 -6.03 -1.61
N LEU A 292 2.46 -4.88 -2.08
CA LEU A 292 1.02 -4.65 -2.21
C LEU A 292 0.39 -5.54 -3.29
N LEU A 293 1.11 -5.80 -4.39
CA LEU A 293 0.65 -6.71 -5.45
C LEU A 293 0.54 -8.14 -4.94
N THR A 294 1.61 -8.63 -4.32
CA THR A 294 1.66 -9.97 -3.74
C THR A 294 0.58 -10.14 -2.68
N ALA A 295 0.41 -9.15 -1.80
CA ALA A 295 -0.67 -9.17 -0.81
C ALA A 295 -2.04 -9.25 -1.49
N SER A 296 -2.29 -8.48 -2.56
CA SER A 296 -3.58 -8.52 -3.27
C SER A 296 -3.87 -9.86 -3.95
N GLU A 297 -2.87 -10.53 -4.52
CA GLU A 297 -3.04 -11.82 -5.21
C GLU A 297 -3.29 -12.98 -4.23
N LEU A 298 -2.82 -12.85 -3.00
CA LEU A 298 -3.00 -13.82 -1.93
C LEU A 298 -4.37 -13.74 -1.24
N LEU A 299 -5.15 -12.67 -1.45
CA LEU A 299 -6.45 -12.50 -0.77
C LEU A 299 -7.59 -13.12 -1.60
N GLY A 300 -8.26 -14.11 -1.03
CA GLY A 300 -9.49 -14.70 -1.54
C GLY A 300 -10.72 -14.17 -0.79
N ARG A 301 -11.87 -14.13 -1.47
CA ARG A 301 -13.16 -13.80 -0.84
C ARG A 301 -13.82 -15.11 -0.43
N GLY A 302 -13.90 -15.34 0.88
CA GLY A 302 -14.62 -16.49 1.41
C GLY A 302 -16.12 -16.34 1.15
N ASP A 303 -16.70 -17.30 0.42
CA ASP A 303 -18.13 -17.39 0.22
C ASP A 303 -18.81 -17.75 1.55
N ILE A 304 -19.77 -16.93 1.98
CA ILE A 304 -20.70 -17.32 3.03
C ILE A 304 -21.67 -18.30 2.38
N THR A 305 -21.40 -19.60 2.52
CA THR A 305 -22.41 -20.63 2.22
C THR A 305 -23.54 -20.49 3.24
N VAL A 306 -24.57 -19.74 2.86
CA VAL A 306 -25.89 -19.89 3.51
C VAL A 306 -26.38 -21.28 3.11
N VAL A 307 -26.15 -22.25 3.98
CA VAL A 307 -26.72 -23.59 3.85
C VAL A 307 -28.24 -23.42 3.76
N PRO A 308 -28.90 -23.78 2.65
CA PRO A 308 -30.35 -23.88 2.67
C PRO A 308 -30.67 -25.03 3.63
N ASN A 309 -31.37 -24.73 4.71
CA ASN A 309 -31.82 -25.72 5.67
C ASN A 309 -32.80 -26.68 4.98
N VAL A 310 -32.27 -27.72 4.34
CA VAL A 310 -33.02 -28.89 3.89
C VAL A 310 -33.15 -29.80 5.10
N GLY A 311 -34.31 -29.72 5.78
CA GLY A 311 -34.65 -30.64 6.85
C GLY A 311 -35.50 -30.03 7.95
N GLY A 312 -36.79 -29.87 7.71
CA GLY A 312 -37.77 -29.54 8.74
C GLY A 312 -39.10 -30.28 8.47
N PRO A 313 -39.62 -31.06 9.43
CA PRO A 313 -40.76 -31.95 9.20
C PRO A 313 -42.12 -31.24 9.29
N ILE A 314 -43.03 -31.75 8.45
CA ILE A 314 -44.51 -31.71 8.48
C ILE A 314 -45.13 -30.98 9.68
N MET A 315 -45.84 -29.87 9.41
CA MET A 315 -47.05 -29.49 10.15
C MET A 315 -48.05 -28.82 9.21
N GLN A 316 -49.10 -29.57 8.86
CA GLN A 316 -50.30 -29.06 8.22
C GLN A 316 -51.47 -29.23 9.20
N ALA A 317 -52.40 -28.28 9.12
CA ALA A 317 -53.69 -28.20 9.81
C ALA A 317 -53.72 -27.50 11.18
N MET A 318 -53.91 -26.17 11.11
CA MET A 318 -54.77 -25.44 12.02
C MET A 318 -56.19 -26.04 12.00
N ALA A 319 -56.74 -26.33 13.16
CA ALA A 319 -58.19 -26.37 13.39
C ALA A 319 -58.51 -25.81 14.78
N VAL A 320 -59.52 -24.95 14.80
CA VAL A 320 -60.02 -24.08 15.87
C VAL A 320 -60.87 -24.86 16.88
N GLN A 321 -60.86 -24.48 18.17
CA GLN A 321 -62.04 -24.19 19.01
C GLN A 321 -61.62 -23.55 20.36
N PRO A 322 -62.48 -22.73 20.99
CA PRO A 322 -62.15 -21.77 22.04
C PRO A 322 -62.66 -22.19 23.43
N GLU A 323 -62.50 -21.25 24.37
CA GLU A 323 -63.17 -21.08 25.68
C GLU A 323 -62.46 -21.46 26.99
N ALA A 324 -62.37 -20.39 27.79
CA ALA A 324 -62.67 -20.28 29.22
C ALA A 324 -61.57 -20.55 30.26
N GLY A 325 -61.29 -19.50 31.05
CA GLY A 325 -61.14 -19.65 32.50
C GLY A 325 -59.90 -19.03 33.16
N SER A 326 -60.10 -17.85 33.76
CA SER A 326 -59.72 -17.54 35.16
C SER A 326 -58.28 -17.15 35.53
N SER A 327 -58.11 -15.82 35.70
CA SER A 327 -57.48 -15.07 36.81
C SER A 327 -56.34 -15.66 37.67
N ASN A 328 -55.23 -14.92 37.79
CA ASN A 328 -54.82 -14.12 38.97
C ASN A 328 -53.39 -13.55 38.78
N ILE A 329 -53.24 -12.23 38.75
CA ILE A 329 -52.65 -11.37 39.80
C ILE A 329 -51.19 -11.70 40.18
N GLY A 330 -50.29 -10.77 39.85
CA GLY A 330 -48.92 -10.68 40.35
C GLY A 330 -48.17 -9.48 39.77
N LYS A 331 -48.30 -8.32 40.42
CA LYS A 331 -47.65 -7.05 40.08
C LYS A 331 -46.24 -7.00 40.69
N LEU A 332 -45.19 -6.69 39.92
CA LEU A 332 -44.05 -5.89 40.42
C LEU A 332 -43.20 -5.27 39.29
N THR A 333 -43.32 -3.95 39.19
CA THR A 333 -42.29 -2.91 38.95
C THR A 333 -41.20 -3.13 37.89
N ILE A 334 -41.32 -2.44 36.76
CA ILE A 334 -40.20 -2.07 35.88
C ILE A 334 -40.04 -0.55 35.95
N THR A 335 -38.84 -0.13 36.36
CA THR A 335 -38.38 1.25 36.40
C THR A 335 -38.04 1.71 34.99
N ASP A 336 -38.55 2.89 34.62
CA ASP A 336 -38.15 3.64 33.43
C ASP A 336 -36.64 3.93 33.42
N THR A 337 -35.99 3.78 32.27
CA THR A 337 -34.93 4.72 31.88
C THR A 337 -34.90 4.88 30.36
N GLN A 338 -35.30 6.08 29.97
CA GLN A 338 -35.26 6.65 28.65
C GLN A 338 -33.82 7.07 28.29
N ALA A 339 -33.47 6.85 27.03
CA ALA A 339 -32.47 7.52 26.17
C ALA A 339 -31.40 8.44 26.78
N SER A 340 -30.14 8.18 26.43
CA SER A 340 -29.26 9.24 25.94
C SER A 340 -28.20 8.70 24.98
N THR A 341 -28.13 9.33 23.82
CA THR A 341 -27.17 9.16 22.73
C THR A 341 -25.76 9.59 23.13
N ALA A 342 -24.73 8.80 22.78
CA ALA A 342 -23.35 9.27 22.77
C ALA A 342 -22.57 8.66 21.58
N ASN A 343 -22.26 9.53 20.62
CA ASN A 343 -21.23 9.37 19.60
C ASN A 343 -19.86 9.09 20.26
N SER A 344 -19.13 8.07 19.81
CA SER A 344 -17.70 7.92 20.08
C SER A 344 -16.90 8.07 18.78
N GLN A 345 -16.51 9.32 18.49
CA GLN A 345 -15.41 9.63 17.59
C GLN A 345 -14.11 9.64 18.41
N ASN A 346 -13.20 8.76 18.05
CA ASN A 346 -11.93 8.51 18.73
C ASN A 346 -10.96 9.72 18.52
N PRO A 347 -10.61 10.50 19.56
CA PRO A 347 -9.90 11.78 19.40
C PRO A 347 -8.37 11.69 19.58
N ILE A 348 -7.81 10.49 19.71
CA ILE A 348 -6.44 10.30 20.21
C ILE A 348 -5.39 10.44 19.10
N GLN A 349 -5.71 10.01 17.87
CA GLN A 349 -4.73 9.99 16.77
C GLN A 349 -4.45 11.38 16.17
N TRP A 350 -5.47 12.25 16.12
CA TRP A 350 -5.36 13.62 15.57
C TRP A 350 -4.81 14.65 16.57
N LYS A 351 -4.75 14.32 17.86
CA LYS A 351 -4.10 15.18 18.88
C LYS A 351 -2.58 15.05 18.83
N SER A 352 -2.04 13.87 18.57
CA SER A 352 -0.59 13.63 18.48
C SER A 352 0.04 14.36 17.29
N LEU A 353 -0.55 14.25 16.09
CA LEU A 353 -0.08 14.97 14.90
C LEU A 353 -0.17 16.49 15.05
N ARG A 354 -1.25 17.01 15.66
CA ARG A 354 -1.38 18.45 15.94
C ARG A 354 -0.44 18.94 17.04
N ALA A 355 -0.12 18.10 18.03
CA ALA A 355 0.86 18.43 19.07
C ALA A 355 2.28 18.48 18.49
N LEU A 356 2.63 17.53 17.62
CA LEU A 356 3.93 17.49 16.93
C LEU A 356 4.11 18.72 16.01
N LEU A 357 3.08 19.07 15.24
CA LEU A 357 3.09 20.26 14.38
C LEU A 357 3.16 21.58 15.15
N ARG A 358 2.43 21.71 16.28
CA ARG A 358 2.46 22.90 17.15
C ARG A 358 3.74 23.06 17.96
N TRP A 359 4.43 21.97 18.26
CA TRP A 359 5.70 22.01 18.98
C TRP A 359 6.85 22.42 18.04
N LYS A 360 6.88 21.92 16.80
CA LYS A 360 7.88 22.31 15.79
C LYS A 360 7.82 23.80 15.43
N SER A 361 6.65 24.44 15.49
CA SER A 361 6.52 25.90 15.31
C SER A 361 7.04 26.72 16.49
N LYS A 362 7.34 26.09 17.64
CA LYS A 362 7.77 26.77 18.87
C LYS A 362 9.30 26.71 19.09
N GLN A 363 10.02 25.96 18.26
CA GLN A 363 11.49 25.84 18.29
C GLN A 363 12.20 26.50 17.10
N ARG A 364 11.46 27.23 16.24
CA ARG A 364 12.04 28.09 15.20
C ARG A 364 12.03 29.55 15.64
#